data_AF-A0A8T4XGS2-F1
#
_entry.id   AF-A0A8T4XGS2-F1
#
_cell.length_a   1.000
_cell.length_b   1.000
_cell.length_c   1.000
_cell.angle_alpha   90.00
_cell.angle_beta   90.00
_cell.angle_gamma   90.00
#
_symmetry.space_group_name_H-M   'P 1'
#
loop_
_entity.id
_entity.type
_entity.pdbx_description
1 polymer ?
#
loop_
_entity_poly.entity_id
_entity_poly.type
_entity_poly.pdbx_seq_one_letter_code
_entity_poly.pdbx_strand_id
1 'polypeptide(L)'
;MRTARLSKVHLKYEIHLKSLLAYVAKSSRKPIDGLYDLAWGSLALKEMGMDYEYFLTNIQSAVSMIASSSELADVLYDYRRAVGLSLAIYLFGARRVGFPEERLNELCNVLTQILKDRKIELAELIGASFLLAKHLKRSDAEEDLKSIIMKIKESCLKNPAYYLTDMLFIMFFLALAREGEFLIEALEDIRQNRSWMAYINEDPERMALLLYVLSKAAYSRNVKAELAEWCRTESNRIAEELYYALERRRLLDPQSYVELIDALLGVAEGFDAHVKQKFGLLIKMGEGDEIIINRKAIMPLPRIDLLAKAYIALCEAGYIRPFMLSKREADAYRQIQAELKGYRRIRKYELFFIMVTSALSIPLIFLTLALMLTNNEIFYPSLILLVAIIIGSYQHIWKRGYVSLRELLEVLREKANSIIEIFMRVFMR
;
A
#
# COMPACT_ATOMS: atom_id res chain seq x y z
N MET A 1 5.95 25.98 3.30
CA MET A 1 7.29 25.55 3.79
C MET A 1 7.31 24.19 4.49
N ARG A 2 6.34 23.82 5.37
CA ARG A 2 6.25 22.47 5.97
C ARG A 2 6.00 21.32 4.95
N THR A 3 5.28 21.58 3.87
CA THR A 3 4.95 20.61 2.81
C THR A 3 6.16 20.15 1.97
N ALA A 4 7.15 21.02 1.75
CA ALA A 4 8.37 20.71 0.99
C ALA A 4 9.42 19.92 1.79
N ARG A 5 9.37 19.97 3.13
CA ARG A 5 10.23 19.12 4.00
C ARG A 5 9.69 17.70 4.10
N LEU A 6 8.37 17.52 4.09
CA LEU A 6 7.74 16.20 4.27
C LEU A 6 7.81 15.33 3.00
N SER A 7 7.71 15.90 1.78
CA SER A 7 7.89 15.14 0.53
C SER A 7 9.29 14.51 0.39
N LYS A 8 10.32 15.16 0.98
CA LYS A 8 11.70 14.65 0.99
C LYS A 8 11.87 13.43 1.90
N VAL A 9 11.10 13.32 2.98
CA VAL A 9 11.17 12.19 3.92
C VAL A 9 10.56 10.93 3.33
N HIS A 10 9.49 11.03 2.53
CA HIS A 10 8.86 9.87 1.87
C HIS A 10 9.72 9.26 0.79
N LEU A 11 10.28 10.12 -0.07
CA LEU A 11 11.21 9.68 -1.11
C LEU A 11 12.45 9.03 -0.50
N LYS A 12 12.89 9.51 0.68
CA LYS A 12 14.04 8.99 1.41
C LYS A 12 13.86 7.53 1.84
N TYR A 13 12.71 7.15 2.42
CA TYR A 13 12.46 5.76 2.84
C TYR A 13 12.16 4.82 1.67
N GLU A 14 11.48 5.31 0.64
CA GLU A 14 11.24 4.53 -0.58
C GLU A 14 12.57 4.19 -1.28
N ILE A 15 13.42 5.18 -1.52
CA ILE A 15 14.74 4.97 -2.13
C ILE A 15 15.54 3.99 -1.28
N HIS A 16 15.55 4.17 0.03
CA HIS A 16 16.29 3.28 0.93
C HIS A 16 15.84 1.82 0.84
N LEU A 17 14.53 1.57 0.93
CA LEU A 17 14.00 0.21 0.84
C LEU A 17 14.25 -0.38 -0.55
N LYS A 18 14.05 0.39 -1.63
CA LYS A 18 14.34 -0.06 -3.00
C LYS A 18 15.81 -0.40 -3.19
N SER A 19 16.75 0.41 -2.68
CA SER A 19 18.18 0.11 -2.76
C SER A 19 18.54 -1.18 -2.03
N LEU A 20 18.01 -1.40 -0.84
CA LEU A 20 18.22 -2.64 -0.07
C LEU A 20 17.66 -3.87 -0.79
N LEU A 21 16.45 -3.77 -1.34
CA LEU A 21 15.83 -4.86 -2.09
C LEU A 21 16.54 -5.13 -3.42
N ALA A 22 17.04 -4.09 -4.09
CA ALA A 22 17.86 -4.23 -5.29
C ALA A 22 19.19 -4.93 -4.99
N TYR A 23 19.81 -4.62 -3.84
CA TYR A 23 20.97 -5.37 -3.35
C TYR A 23 20.62 -6.85 -3.15
N VAL A 24 19.53 -7.19 -2.44
CA VAL A 24 19.10 -8.59 -2.26
C VAL A 24 18.89 -9.28 -3.60
N ALA A 25 18.21 -8.62 -4.53
CA ALA A 25 17.95 -9.15 -5.87
C ALA A 25 19.23 -9.46 -6.65
N LYS A 26 20.28 -8.64 -6.50
CA LYS A 26 21.58 -8.83 -7.18
C LYS A 26 22.53 -9.77 -6.43
N SER A 27 22.55 -9.76 -5.10
CA SER A 27 23.53 -10.48 -4.28
C SER A 27 23.14 -11.93 -3.98
N SER A 28 21.87 -12.29 -4.17
CA SER A 28 21.38 -13.63 -3.88
C SER A 28 21.97 -14.65 -4.86
N ARG A 29 22.59 -15.71 -4.33
CA ARG A 29 23.17 -16.79 -5.17
C ARG A 29 22.12 -17.50 -6.01
N LYS A 30 20.93 -17.70 -5.45
CA LYS A 30 19.74 -18.20 -6.14
C LYS A 30 18.58 -17.23 -5.92
N PRO A 31 17.72 -16.99 -6.93
CA PRO A 31 16.55 -16.13 -6.79
C PRO A 31 15.67 -16.47 -5.57
N ILE A 32 15.52 -17.77 -5.27
CA ILE A 32 14.73 -18.28 -4.14
C ILE A 32 15.22 -17.79 -2.77
N ASP A 33 16.51 -17.49 -2.62
CA ASP A 33 17.08 -17.08 -1.34
C ASP A 33 16.68 -15.64 -0.96
N GLY A 34 16.37 -14.80 -1.95
CA GLY A 34 15.89 -13.43 -1.75
C GLY A 34 14.37 -13.29 -1.64
N LEU A 35 13.60 -14.35 -1.90
CA LEU A 35 12.14 -14.28 -2.03
C LEU A 35 11.45 -13.70 -0.79
N TYR A 36 11.91 -14.08 0.40
CA TYR A 36 11.34 -13.62 1.67
C TYR A 36 11.44 -12.10 1.83
N ASP A 37 12.64 -11.55 1.66
CA ASP A 37 12.89 -10.11 1.82
C ASP A 37 12.24 -9.31 0.69
N LEU A 38 12.24 -9.84 -0.54
CA LEU A 38 11.55 -9.23 -1.68
C LEU A 38 10.03 -9.17 -1.47
N ALA A 39 9.41 -10.23 -0.94
CA ALA A 39 7.98 -10.26 -0.68
C ALA A 39 7.58 -9.29 0.44
N TRP A 40 8.31 -9.29 1.57
CA TRP A 40 8.09 -8.34 2.65
C TRP A 40 8.32 -6.89 2.22
N GLY A 41 9.40 -6.63 1.50
CA GLY A 41 9.72 -5.31 0.97
C GLY A 41 8.68 -4.81 -0.02
N SER A 42 8.18 -5.69 -0.90
CA SER A 42 7.10 -5.35 -1.83
C SER A 42 5.78 -5.08 -1.11
N LEU A 43 5.48 -5.82 -0.04
CA LEU A 43 4.33 -5.54 0.82
C LEU A 43 4.46 -4.15 1.46
N ALA A 44 5.64 -3.81 1.98
CA ALA A 44 5.91 -2.49 2.54
C ALA A 44 5.75 -1.37 1.51
N LEU A 45 6.28 -1.53 0.30
CA LEU A 45 6.08 -0.58 -0.79
C LEU A 45 4.59 -0.39 -1.11
N LYS A 46 3.81 -1.47 -1.14
CA LYS A 46 2.35 -1.39 -1.36
C LYS A 46 1.64 -0.62 -0.25
N GLU A 47 1.93 -0.94 1.01
CA GLU A 47 1.32 -0.25 2.16
C GLU A 47 1.71 1.24 2.19
N MET A 48 2.94 1.56 1.79
CA MET A 48 3.43 2.93 1.58
C MET A 48 2.75 3.64 0.39
N GLY A 49 2.10 2.90 -0.51
CA GLY A 49 1.43 3.43 -1.71
C GLY A 49 2.40 3.74 -2.85
N MET A 50 3.54 3.05 -2.85
CA MET A 50 4.61 3.17 -3.84
C MET A 50 4.47 2.09 -4.91
N ASP A 51 5.28 2.20 -5.97
CA ASP A 51 5.40 1.14 -6.97
C ASP A 51 6.07 -0.09 -6.36
N TYR A 52 5.23 -1.07 -6.02
CA TYR A 52 5.62 -2.37 -5.46
C TYR A 52 5.82 -3.44 -6.54
N GLU A 53 5.59 -3.12 -7.82
CA GLU A 53 5.79 -4.07 -8.93
C GLU A 53 7.24 -4.10 -9.42
N TYR A 54 8.07 -3.15 -8.95
CA TYR A 54 9.48 -3.02 -9.33
C TYR A 54 10.28 -4.33 -9.22
N PHE A 55 10.01 -5.17 -8.21
CA PHE A 55 10.70 -6.44 -7.98
C PHE A 55 9.92 -7.68 -8.47
N LEU A 56 8.81 -7.49 -9.20
CA LEU A 56 7.96 -8.59 -9.63
C LEU A 56 8.73 -9.61 -10.47
N THR A 57 9.62 -9.17 -11.36
CA THR A 57 10.43 -10.09 -12.18
C THR A 57 11.38 -10.96 -11.34
N ASN A 58 12.01 -10.39 -10.30
CA ASN A 58 12.84 -11.17 -9.38
C ASN A 58 12.01 -12.18 -8.58
N ILE A 59 10.82 -11.77 -8.14
CA ILE A 59 9.87 -12.65 -7.45
C ILE A 59 9.40 -13.77 -8.38
N GLN A 60 9.02 -13.47 -9.63
CA GLN A 60 8.63 -14.46 -10.64
C GLN A 60 9.73 -15.49 -10.87
N SER A 61 10.99 -15.06 -10.96
CA SER A 61 12.13 -15.97 -11.11
C SER A 61 12.30 -16.93 -9.91
N ALA A 62 12.12 -16.42 -8.68
CA ALA A 62 12.14 -17.25 -7.49
C ALA A 62 10.94 -18.23 -7.44
N VAL A 63 9.75 -17.73 -7.75
CA VAL A 63 8.50 -18.50 -7.74
C VAL A 63 8.51 -19.58 -8.82
N SER A 64 9.07 -19.32 -10.00
CA SER A 64 9.19 -20.32 -11.07
C SER A 64 10.09 -21.48 -10.65
N MET A 65 11.17 -21.22 -9.89
CA MET A 65 12.00 -22.28 -9.33
C MET A 65 11.21 -23.17 -8.37
N ILE A 66 10.43 -22.56 -7.47
CA ILE A 66 9.58 -23.33 -6.53
C ILE A 66 8.51 -24.12 -7.28
N ALA A 67 7.82 -23.47 -8.22
CA ALA A 67 6.75 -24.07 -9.01
C ALA A 67 7.25 -25.22 -9.91
N SER A 68 8.52 -25.22 -10.30
CA SER A 68 9.15 -26.31 -11.07
C SER A 68 9.62 -27.48 -10.20
N SER A 69 9.65 -27.34 -8.87
CA SER A 69 10.10 -28.41 -7.98
C SER A 69 9.11 -29.56 -7.96
N SER A 70 9.58 -30.79 -8.19
CA SER A 70 8.81 -32.01 -7.99
C SER A 70 8.52 -32.26 -6.50
N GLU A 71 9.39 -31.79 -5.61
CA GLU A 71 9.28 -31.93 -4.16
C GLU A 71 8.97 -30.57 -3.54
N LEU A 72 7.70 -30.16 -3.59
CA LEU A 72 7.27 -28.86 -3.08
C LEU A 72 7.44 -28.79 -1.54
N ALA A 73 7.17 -29.89 -0.84
CA ALA A 73 7.32 -29.98 0.61
C ALA A 73 8.73 -29.65 1.08
N ASP A 74 9.76 -30.19 0.43
CA ASP A 74 11.16 -29.98 0.79
C ASP A 74 11.59 -28.53 0.60
N VAL A 75 11.11 -27.90 -0.47
CA VAL A 75 11.39 -26.49 -0.74
C VAL A 75 10.71 -25.58 0.30
N LEU A 76 9.47 -25.92 0.68
CA LEU A 76 8.67 -25.17 1.65
C LEU A 76 9.00 -25.51 3.11
N TYR A 77 9.85 -26.51 3.35
CA TYR A 77 10.38 -26.81 4.67
C TYR A 77 11.24 -25.66 5.23
N ASP A 78 11.82 -24.84 4.34
CA ASP A 78 12.37 -23.53 4.70
C ASP A 78 11.23 -22.52 4.89
N TYR A 79 11.02 -22.10 6.13
CA TYR A 79 9.92 -21.20 6.48
C TYR A 79 10.01 -19.85 5.77
N ARG A 80 11.22 -19.33 5.48
CA ARG A 80 11.39 -18.04 4.79
C ARG A 80 10.86 -18.13 3.37
N ARG A 81 11.12 -19.25 2.70
CA ARG A 81 10.60 -19.52 1.34
C ARG A 81 9.09 -19.66 1.37
N ALA A 82 8.55 -20.38 2.35
CA ALA A 82 7.11 -20.58 2.50
C ALA A 82 6.34 -19.28 2.82
N VAL A 83 6.86 -18.45 3.72
CA VAL A 83 6.30 -17.11 4.01
C VAL A 83 6.42 -16.21 2.79
N GLY A 84 7.59 -16.16 2.15
CA GLY A 84 7.83 -15.34 0.97
C GLY A 84 6.91 -15.69 -0.20
N LEU A 85 6.71 -16.99 -0.47
CA LEU A 85 5.77 -17.45 -1.50
C LEU A 85 4.33 -17.10 -1.16
N SER A 86 3.89 -17.35 0.08
CA SER A 86 2.54 -17.02 0.55
C SER A 86 2.24 -15.53 0.40
N LEU A 87 3.18 -14.68 0.82
CA LEU A 87 3.08 -13.23 0.68
C LEU A 87 3.08 -12.78 -0.78
N ALA A 88 3.96 -13.34 -1.63
CA ALA A 88 4.02 -13.00 -3.05
C ALA A 88 2.70 -13.33 -3.76
N ILE A 89 2.12 -14.51 -3.51
CA ILE A 89 0.82 -14.90 -4.08
C ILE A 89 -0.29 -14.00 -3.54
N TYR A 90 -0.32 -13.71 -2.25
CA TYR A 90 -1.29 -12.76 -1.68
C TYR A 90 -1.18 -11.37 -2.31
N LEU A 91 0.04 -10.88 -2.51
CA LEU A 91 0.33 -9.53 -2.95
C LEU A 91 0.00 -9.28 -4.42
N PHE A 92 0.41 -10.21 -5.29
CA PHE A 92 0.35 -10.06 -6.75
C PHE A 92 -0.66 -11.01 -7.41
N GLY A 93 -1.07 -12.09 -6.74
CA GLY A 93 -1.88 -13.16 -7.31
C GLY A 93 -1.04 -14.24 -7.98
N ALA A 94 -1.46 -15.50 -7.83
CA ALA A 94 -0.75 -16.69 -8.30
C ALA A 94 -0.34 -16.61 -9.79
N ARG A 95 -1.29 -16.26 -10.66
CA ARG A 95 -1.06 -16.12 -12.10
C ARG A 95 0.01 -15.07 -12.43
N ARG A 96 0.03 -13.94 -11.71
CA ARG A 96 1.00 -12.86 -11.97
C ARG A 96 2.40 -13.23 -11.50
N VAL A 97 2.54 -13.98 -10.40
CA VAL A 97 3.84 -14.46 -9.94
C VAL A 97 4.32 -15.70 -10.70
N GLY A 98 3.50 -16.25 -11.59
CA GLY A 98 3.83 -17.45 -12.38
C GLY A 98 3.72 -18.75 -11.58
N PHE A 99 2.93 -18.78 -10.50
CA PHE A 99 2.63 -20.02 -9.79
C PHE A 99 1.44 -20.73 -10.46
N PRO A 100 1.55 -22.00 -10.86
CA PRO A 100 0.49 -22.71 -11.57
C PRO A 100 -0.77 -22.89 -10.71
N GLU A 101 -1.94 -22.63 -11.28
CA GLU A 101 -3.22 -22.69 -10.55
C GLU A 101 -3.52 -24.11 -10.06
N GLU A 102 -3.18 -25.12 -10.87
CA GLU A 102 -3.34 -26.54 -10.56
C GLU A 102 -2.54 -26.98 -9.32
N ARG A 103 -1.44 -26.29 -9.00
CA ARG A 103 -0.61 -26.57 -7.83
C ARG A 103 -0.99 -25.78 -6.58
N LEU A 104 -1.95 -24.85 -6.65
CA LEU A 104 -2.34 -24.05 -5.48
C LEU A 104 -2.95 -24.91 -4.37
N ASN A 105 -3.70 -25.95 -4.74
CA ASN A 105 -4.25 -26.88 -3.76
C ASN A 105 -3.14 -27.69 -3.08
N GLU A 106 -2.16 -28.17 -3.85
CA GLU A 106 -0.98 -28.85 -3.31
C GLU A 106 -0.21 -27.94 -2.35
N LEU A 107 0.03 -26.68 -2.73
CA LEU A 107 0.68 -25.67 -1.89
C LEU A 107 -0.03 -25.51 -0.54
N CYS A 108 -1.34 -25.26 -0.54
CA CYS A 108 -2.11 -25.10 0.70
C CYS A 108 -2.05 -26.37 1.57
N ASN A 109 -2.19 -27.56 0.96
CA ASN A 109 -2.15 -28.82 1.70
C ASN A 109 -0.78 -29.06 2.34
N VAL A 110 0.30 -28.82 1.58
CA VAL A 110 1.69 -28.96 2.06
C VAL A 110 1.95 -27.98 3.21
N LEU A 111 1.56 -26.71 3.08
CA LEU A 111 1.74 -25.72 4.16
C LEU A 111 0.97 -26.11 5.43
N THR A 112 -0.30 -26.49 5.30
CA THR A 112 -1.11 -26.93 6.44
C THR A 112 -0.53 -28.19 7.08
N GLN A 113 -0.05 -29.14 6.29
CA GLN A 113 0.56 -30.37 6.78
C GLN A 113 1.88 -30.09 7.53
N ILE A 114 2.77 -29.27 6.96
CA ILE A 114 4.00 -28.83 7.61
C ILE A 114 3.70 -28.21 8.98
N LEU A 115 2.66 -27.39 9.08
CA LEU A 115 2.26 -26.71 10.32
C LEU A 115 1.59 -27.65 11.34
N LYS A 116 0.95 -28.74 10.89
CA LYS A 116 0.41 -29.79 11.77
C LYS A 116 1.51 -30.71 12.32
N ASP A 117 2.45 -31.10 11.46
CA ASP A 117 3.52 -32.04 11.79
C ASP A 117 4.62 -31.41 12.63
N ARG A 118 4.95 -30.16 12.33
CA ARG A 118 5.83 -29.37 13.17
C ARG A 118 5.05 -29.02 14.43
N LYS A 119 5.43 -29.62 15.55
CA LYS A 119 5.23 -29.03 16.89
C LYS A 119 6.01 -27.69 17.06
N ILE A 120 6.29 -26.98 15.97
CA ILE A 120 7.16 -25.81 15.91
C ILE A 120 6.28 -24.59 15.69
N GLU A 121 6.44 -23.65 16.61
CA GLU A 121 5.76 -22.35 16.69
C GLU A 121 6.33 -21.37 15.64
N LEU A 122 6.12 -21.65 14.35
CA LEU A 122 6.45 -20.71 13.28
C LEU A 122 5.24 -19.82 12.99
N ALA A 123 4.88 -18.96 13.95
CA ALA A 123 3.66 -18.16 13.90
C ALA A 123 3.59 -17.22 12.70
N GLU A 124 4.73 -16.72 12.20
CA GLU A 124 4.79 -15.97 10.95
C GLU A 124 4.29 -16.82 9.76
N LEU A 125 4.69 -18.09 9.69
CA LEU A 125 4.24 -19.02 8.64
C LEU A 125 2.76 -19.36 8.81
N ILE A 126 2.28 -19.55 10.05
CA ILE A 126 0.86 -19.80 10.34
C ILE A 126 0.03 -18.62 9.85
N GLY A 127 0.40 -17.40 10.22
CA GLY A 127 -0.29 -16.18 9.80
C GLY A 127 -0.25 -15.98 8.28
N ALA A 128 0.91 -16.17 7.63
CA ALA A 128 1.06 -16.06 6.18
C ALA A 128 0.23 -17.12 5.44
N SER A 129 0.22 -18.35 5.93
CA SER A 129 -0.58 -19.46 5.37
C SER A 129 -2.08 -19.20 5.54
N PHE A 130 -2.50 -18.65 6.69
CA PHE A 130 -3.89 -18.25 6.92
C PHE A 130 -4.33 -17.15 5.95
N LEU A 131 -3.49 -16.12 5.79
CA LEU A 131 -3.72 -15.04 4.84
C LEU A 131 -3.86 -15.57 3.40
N LEU A 132 -3.01 -16.52 3.01
CA LEU A 132 -3.06 -17.19 1.71
C LEU A 132 -4.34 -18.02 1.55
N ALA A 133 -4.67 -18.89 2.51
CA ALA A 133 -5.86 -19.73 2.48
C ALA A 133 -7.13 -18.89 2.31
N LYS A 134 -7.22 -17.78 3.06
CA LYS A 134 -8.32 -16.82 2.94
C LYS A 134 -8.35 -16.15 1.57
N HIS A 135 -7.20 -15.72 1.05
CA HIS A 135 -7.09 -15.12 -0.28
C HIS A 135 -7.57 -16.08 -1.38
N LEU A 136 -7.25 -17.36 -1.25
CA LEU A 136 -7.64 -18.44 -2.16
C LEU A 136 -9.04 -19.02 -1.87
N LYS A 137 -9.73 -18.54 -0.82
CA LYS A 137 -11.06 -19.03 -0.38
C LYS A 137 -11.09 -20.53 -0.05
N ARG A 138 -10.05 -21.05 0.61
CA ARG A 138 -9.93 -22.44 1.06
C ARG A 138 -10.42 -22.58 2.50
N SER A 139 -11.73 -22.83 2.68
CA SER A 139 -12.36 -22.91 4.00
C SER A 139 -11.83 -24.05 4.87
N ASP A 140 -11.46 -25.18 4.25
CA ASP A 140 -10.88 -26.35 4.90
C ASP A 140 -9.52 -26.02 5.56
N ALA A 141 -8.62 -25.40 4.79
CA ALA A 141 -7.33 -24.95 5.30
C ALA A 141 -7.48 -23.82 6.33
N GLU A 142 -8.46 -22.92 6.13
CA GLU A 142 -8.75 -21.84 7.08
C GLU A 142 -9.14 -22.38 8.46
N GLU A 143 -10.02 -23.38 8.52
CA GLU A 143 -10.49 -24.00 9.77
C GLU A 143 -9.35 -24.71 10.52
N ASP A 144 -8.54 -25.49 9.79
CA ASP A 144 -7.34 -26.13 10.33
C ASP A 144 -6.37 -25.11 10.96
N LEU A 145 -6.11 -24.01 10.25
CA LEU A 145 -5.21 -22.96 10.71
C LEU A 145 -5.80 -22.17 11.89
N LYS A 146 -7.11 -21.95 11.95
CA LYS A 146 -7.78 -21.35 13.11
C LYS A 146 -7.59 -22.18 14.37
N SER A 147 -7.70 -23.50 14.27
CA SER A 147 -7.44 -24.40 15.40
C SER A 147 -6.02 -24.23 15.96
N ILE A 148 -5.03 -24.10 15.07
CA ILE A 148 -3.62 -23.87 15.46
C ILE A 148 -3.45 -22.48 16.09
N ILE A 149 -4.05 -21.44 15.51
CA ILE A 149 -4.03 -20.06 16.03
C ILE A 149 -4.57 -20.00 17.46
N MET A 150 -5.70 -20.67 17.74
CA MET A 150 -6.29 -20.70 19.08
C MET A 150 -5.37 -21.38 20.11
N LYS A 151 -4.69 -22.46 19.74
CA LYS A 151 -3.70 -23.11 20.62
C LYS A 151 -2.55 -22.18 20.96
N ILE A 152 -2.07 -21.37 20.01
CA ILE A 152 -1.00 -20.39 20.28
C ILE A 152 -1.49 -19.30 21.24
N LYS A 153 -2.72 -18.81 21.08
CA LYS A 153 -3.31 -17.85 22.03
C LYS A 153 -3.35 -18.44 23.44
N GLU A 154 -3.86 -19.66 23.59
CA GLU A 154 -3.91 -20.35 24.89
C GLU A 154 -2.51 -20.55 25.51
N SER A 155 -1.53 -20.94 24.70
CA SER A 155 -0.13 -21.05 25.13
C SER A 155 0.47 -19.71 25.54
N CYS A 156 0.14 -18.62 24.83
CA CYS A 156 0.57 -17.27 25.19
C CYS A 156 -0.02 -16.79 26.52
N LEU A 157 -1.29 -17.07 26.78
CA LEU A 157 -1.91 -16.74 28.07
C LEU A 157 -1.23 -17.47 29.24
N LYS A 158 -0.75 -18.71 29.01
CA LYS A 158 -0.03 -19.50 30.02
C LYS A 158 1.43 -19.09 30.18
N ASN A 159 2.11 -18.79 29.07
CA ASN A 159 3.56 -18.54 29.05
C ASN A 159 3.95 -17.42 28.07
N PRO A 160 3.61 -16.15 28.39
CA PRO A 160 3.76 -15.04 27.46
C PRO A 160 5.20 -14.77 27.05
N ALA A 161 6.19 -15.06 27.90
CA ALA A 161 7.60 -14.83 27.60
C ALA A 161 8.11 -15.58 26.36
N TYR A 162 7.46 -16.70 26.00
CA TYR A 162 7.83 -17.52 24.84
C TYR A 162 6.94 -17.23 23.62
N TYR A 163 5.63 -17.10 23.84
CA TYR A 163 4.63 -17.08 22.77
C TYR A 163 4.11 -15.69 22.39
N LEU A 164 4.49 -14.62 23.10
CA LEU A 164 3.95 -13.29 22.81
C LEU A 164 4.36 -12.79 21.43
N THR A 165 5.59 -13.07 20.99
CA THR A 165 6.03 -12.75 19.62
C THR A 165 5.19 -13.48 18.57
N ASP A 166 4.85 -14.75 18.83
CA ASP A 166 4.03 -15.56 17.95
C ASP A 166 2.61 -15.03 17.82
N MET A 167 2.02 -14.67 18.97
CA MET A 167 0.71 -14.04 19.00
C MET A 167 0.72 -12.72 18.20
N LEU A 168 1.78 -11.91 18.31
CA LEU A 168 1.90 -10.66 17.54
C LEU A 168 2.01 -10.90 16.03
N PHE A 169 2.74 -11.92 15.58
CA PHE A 169 2.77 -12.31 14.17
C PHE A 169 1.38 -12.71 13.68
N ILE A 170 0.68 -13.57 14.41
CA ILE A 170 -0.68 -13.99 14.07
C ILE A 170 -1.61 -12.78 13.99
N MET A 171 -1.56 -11.90 15.00
CA MET A 171 -2.36 -10.67 15.02
C MET A 171 -2.06 -9.78 13.80
N PHE A 172 -0.79 -9.63 13.43
CA PHE A 172 -0.41 -8.85 12.25
C PHE A 172 -1.04 -9.41 10.96
N PHE A 173 -0.96 -10.73 10.73
CA PHE A 173 -1.53 -11.36 9.54
C PHE A 173 -3.06 -11.38 9.55
N LEU A 174 -3.70 -11.57 10.70
CA LEU A 174 -5.15 -11.45 10.84
C LEU A 174 -5.62 -10.01 10.55
N ALA A 175 -4.86 -9.01 10.96
CA ALA A 175 -5.13 -7.61 10.63
C ALA A 175 -5.01 -7.34 9.11
N LEU A 176 -4.01 -7.92 8.44
CA LEU A 176 -3.92 -7.90 6.97
C LEU A 176 -5.11 -8.61 6.30
N ALA A 177 -5.55 -9.74 6.87
CA ALA A 177 -6.70 -10.51 6.42
C ALA A 177 -8.05 -9.83 6.74
N ARG A 178 -8.06 -8.73 7.53
CA ARG A 178 -9.26 -8.06 8.04
C ARG A 178 -10.16 -8.96 8.89
N GLU A 179 -9.57 -9.84 9.69
CA GLU A 179 -10.26 -10.66 10.69
C GLU A 179 -10.28 -9.94 12.04
N GLY A 180 -11.46 -9.61 12.56
CA GLY A 180 -11.59 -8.67 13.68
C GLY A 180 -11.71 -9.29 15.06
N GLU A 181 -12.39 -10.42 15.20
CA GLU A 181 -12.82 -10.96 16.50
C GLU A 181 -11.62 -11.38 17.37
N PHE A 182 -10.75 -12.25 16.85
CA PHE A 182 -9.53 -12.68 17.53
C PHE A 182 -8.62 -11.49 17.90
N LEU A 183 -8.50 -10.50 17.01
CA LEU A 183 -7.67 -9.32 17.25
C LEU A 183 -8.14 -8.51 18.44
N ILE A 184 -9.46 -8.32 18.57
CA ILE A 184 -10.05 -7.55 19.66
C ILE A 184 -9.74 -8.21 20.99
N GLU A 185 -9.95 -9.52 21.09
CA GLU A 185 -9.67 -10.27 22.32
C GLU A 185 -8.19 -10.21 22.69
N ALA A 186 -7.28 -10.48 21.74
CA ALA A 186 -5.85 -10.44 22.00
C ALA A 186 -5.35 -9.03 22.38
N LEU A 187 -5.96 -7.98 21.82
CA LEU A 187 -5.68 -6.59 22.23
C LEU A 187 -6.19 -6.28 23.63
N GLU A 188 -7.36 -6.78 24.02
CA GLU A 188 -7.84 -6.65 25.40
C GLU A 188 -6.91 -7.37 26.38
N ASP A 189 -6.42 -8.56 26.04
CA ASP A 189 -5.42 -9.30 26.83
C ASP A 189 -4.13 -8.49 27.00
N ILE A 190 -3.56 -7.95 25.91
CA ILE A 190 -2.36 -7.10 25.96
C ILE A 190 -2.61 -5.85 26.83
N ARG A 191 -3.74 -5.17 26.63
CA ARG A 191 -4.10 -3.95 27.36
C ARG A 191 -4.13 -4.16 28.88
N GLN A 192 -4.62 -5.32 29.32
CA GLN A 192 -4.74 -5.64 30.74
C GLN A 192 -3.39 -6.05 31.38
N ASN A 193 -2.39 -6.43 30.57
CA ASN A 193 -1.14 -7.01 31.04
C ASN A 193 0.05 -6.07 30.81
N ARG A 194 0.38 -5.23 31.81
CA ARG A 194 1.52 -4.29 31.72
C ARG A 194 2.87 -4.96 31.48
N SER A 195 3.09 -6.17 31.99
CA SER A 195 4.34 -6.92 31.79
C SER A 195 4.54 -7.31 30.32
N TRP A 196 3.47 -7.57 29.58
CA TRP A 196 3.53 -7.90 28.16
C TRP A 196 4.00 -6.69 27.36
N MET A 197 3.46 -5.51 27.67
CA MET A 197 3.88 -4.25 27.05
C MET A 197 5.38 -3.96 27.26
N ALA A 198 5.91 -4.24 28.46
CA ALA A 198 7.34 -4.09 28.72
C ALA A 198 8.18 -5.00 27.79
N TYR A 199 7.81 -6.28 27.68
CA TYR A 199 8.48 -7.23 26.80
C TYR A 199 8.38 -6.87 25.31
N ILE A 200 7.28 -6.24 24.89
CA ILE A 200 7.09 -5.75 23.52
C ILE A 200 8.02 -4.58 23.24
N ASN A 201 8.15 -3.64 24.16
CA ASN A 201 8.98 -2.45 23.99
C ASN A 201 10.50 -2.75 23.95
N GLU A 202 10.93 -3.95 24.33
CA GLU A 202 12.35 -4.37 24.26
C GLU A 202 12.81 -4.72 22.83
N ASP A 203 11.89 -5.05 21.93
CA ASP A 203 12.19 -5.52 20.58
C ASP A 203 11.46 -4.70 19.50
N PRO A 204 12.18 -3.99 18.61
CA PRO A 204 11.58 -3.24 17.51
C PRO A 204 10.68 -4.07 16.59
N GLU A 205 10.92 -5.38 16.43
CA GLU A 205 10.06 -6.25 15.63
C GLU A 205 8.69 -6.40 16.29
N ARG A 206 8.65 -6.65 17.60
CA ARG A 206 7.40 -6.75 18.37
C ARG A 206 6.65 -5.42 18.38
N MET A 207 7.37 -4.31 18.53
CA MET A 207 6.80 -2.97 18.46
C MET A 207 6.17 -2.71 17.10
N ALA A 208 6.86 -3.05 16.00
CA ALA A 208 6.32 -2.89 14.65
C ALA A 208 5.05 -3.72 14.43
N LEU A 209 5.06 -4.99 14.83
CA LEU A 209 3.90 -5.89 14.71
C LEU A 209 2.71 -5.34 15.51
N LEU A 210 2.91 -4.96 16.77
CA LEU A 210 1.84 -4.42 17.61
C LEU A 210 1.33 -3.08 17.07
N LEU A 211 2.22 -2.16 16.68
CA LEU A 211 1.85 -0.85 16.17
C LEU A 211 0.91 -0.94 14.96
N TYR A 212 1.21 -1.85 14.04
CA TYR A 212 0.34 -2.09 12.88
C TYR A 212 -1.06 -2.53 13.31
N VAL A 213 -1.15 -3.48 14.26
CA VAL A 213 -2.43 -4.01 14.75
C VAL A 213 -3.22 -2.93 15.50
N LEU A 214 -2.57 -2.18 16.39
CA LEU A 214 -3.21 -1.07 17.12
C LEU A 214 -3.74 -0.01 16.16
N SER A 215 -2.96 0.34 15.13
CA SER A 215 -3.36 1.35 14.14
C SER A 215 -4.58 0.90 13.33
N LYS A 216 -4.67 -0.39 12.96
CA LYS A 216 -5.86 -0.97 12.32
C LYS A 216 -7.07 -0.98 13.24
N ALA A 217 -6.87 -1.31 14.52
CA ALA A 217 -7.94 -1.40 15.50
C ALA A 217 -8.50 -0.03 15.91
N ALA A 218 -7.64 1.00 16.02
CA ALA A 218 -7.98 2.36 16.42
C ALA A 218 -9.13 3.00 15.61
N TYR A 219 -9.29 2.60 14.35
CA TYR A 219 -10.30 3.14 13.43
C TYR A 219 -11.31 2.08 12.93
N SER A 220 -11.30 0.89 13.52
CA SER A 220 -12.25 -0.16 13.18
C SER A 220 -13.61 0.10 13.82
N ARG A 221 -14.70 -0.06 13.06
CA ARG A 221 -16.08 0.14 13.55
C ARG A 221 -16.51 -0.90 14.57
N ASN A 222 -15.84 -2.05 14.59
CA ASN A 222 -16.22 -3.19 15.42
C ASN A 222 -15.53 -3.17 16.79
N VAL A 223 -14.70 -2.15 17.06
CA VAL A 223 -13.95 -2.01 18.30
C VAL A 223 -14.69 -1.07 19.24
N LYS A 224 -14.84 -1.46 20.52
CA LYS A 224 -15.44 -0.62 21.56
C LYS A 224 -14.69 0.72 21.68
N ALA A 225 -15.40 1.81 21.93
CA ALA A 225 -14.82 3.16 21.97
C ALA A 225 -13.61 3.28 22.92
N GLU A 226 -13.69 2.64 24.10
CA GLU A 226 -12.60 2.63 25.09
C GLU A 226 -11.33 1.93 24.57
N LEU A 227 -11.48 0.76 23.96
CA LEU A 227 -10.36 0.04 23.36
C LEU A 227 -9.77 0.81 22.17
N ALA A 228 -10.63 1.46 21.37
CA ALA A 228 -10.19 2.28 20.24
C ALA A 228 -9.41 3.53 20.69
N GLU A 229 -9.79 4.17 21.79
CA GLU A 229 -9.04 5.29 22.39
C GLU A 229 -7.68 4.82 22.93
N TRP A 230 -7.64 3.69 23.63
CA TRP A 230 -6.39 3.09 24.07
C TRP A 230 -5.49 2.76 22.87
N CYS A 231 -6.02 2.12 21.81
CA CYS A 231 -5.26 1.82 20.61
C CYS A 231 -4.66 3.09 19.98
N ARG A 232 -5.40 4.21 19.92
CA ARG A 232 -4.89 5.49 19.40
C ARG A 232 -3.75 6.04 20.26
N THR A 233 -3.94 6.07 21.57
CA THR A 233 -2.93 6.57 22.51
C THR A 233 -1.65 5.73 22.44
N GLU A 234 -1.81 4.42 22.49
CA GLU A 234 -0.71 3.46 22.51
C GLU A 234 0.03 3.41 21.17
N SER A 235 -0.68 3.52 20.05
CA SER A 235 -0.06 3.62 18.71
C SER A 235 0.90 4.81 18.62
N ASN A 236 0.51 5.98 19.14
CA ASN A 236 1.37 7.15 19.12
C ASN A 236 2.65 6.93 19.94
N ARG A 237 2.51 6.40 21.17
CA ARG A 237 3.65 6.10 22.04
C ARG A 237 4.62 5.11 21.39
N ILE A 238 4.10 3.98 20.89
CA ILE A 238 4.93 2.93 20.27
C ILE A 238 5.58 3.44 18.98
N ALA A 239 4.88 4.24 18.17
CA ALA A 239 5.44 4.77 16.95
C ALA A 239 6.65 5.69 17.20
N GLU A 240 6.56 6.57 18.22
CA GLU A 240 7.70 7.41 18.63
C GLU A 240 8.87 6.55 19.11
N GLU A 241 8.63 5.58 20.00
CA GLU A 241 9.70 4.72 20.53
C GLU A 241 10.34 3.84 19.44
N LEU A 242 9.53 3.28 18.55
CA LEU A 242 10.01 2.50 17.41
C LEU A 242 10.87 3.37 16.48
N TYR A 243 10.42 4.60 16.19
CA TYR A 243 11.19 5.54 15.39
C TYR A 243 12.57 5.81 16.01
N TYR A 244 12.62 6.15 17.30
CA TYR A 244 13.88 6.37 18.00
C TYR A 244 14.75 5.11 18.08
N ALA A 245 14.16 3.93 18.27
CA ALA A 245 14.89 2.67 18.30
C ALA A 245 15.56 2.37 16.96
N LEU A 246 14.87 2.63 15.84
CA LEU A 246 15.41 2.45 14.49
C LEU A 246 16.47 3.52 14.15
N GLU A 247 16.25 4.77 14.56
CA GLU A 247 17.20 5.86 14.36
C GLU A 247 18.50 5.63 15.14
N ARG A 248 18.44 5.23 16.42
CA ARG A 248 19.62 4.88 17.23
C ARG A 248 20.44 3.75 16.62
N ARG A 249 19.78 2.78 15.97
CA ARG A 249 20.43 1.68 15.24
C ARG A 249 20.94 2.10 13.85
N ARG A 250 20.80 3.38 13.47
CA ARG A 250 21.09 3.95 12.14
C ARG A 250 20.36 3.25 10.98
N LEU A 251 19.33 2.47 11.28
CA LEU A 251 18.53 1.75 10.28
C LEU A 251 17.66 2.69 9.43
N LEU A 252 17.53 3.95 9.82
CA LEU A 252 16.80 5.00 9.10
C LEU A 252 17.72 6.01 8.40
N ASP A 253 19.01 5.73 8.24
CA ASP A 253 19.95 6.58 7.51
C ASP A 253 20.33 6.02 6.12
N PRO A 254 19.63 6.42 5.06
CA PRO A 254 19.88 6.00 3.69
C PRO A 254 21.22 6.43 3.14
N GLN A 255 21.84 7.52 3.59
CA GLN A 255 23.15 7.93 3.04
C GLN A 255 24.21 6.90 3.42
N SER A 256 24.22 6.47 4.70
CA SER A 256 25.09 5.41 5.18
C SER A 256 24.91 4.07 4.43
N TYR A 257 23.70 3.75 3.97
CA TYR A 257 23.42 2.49 3.28
C TYR A 257 23.52 2.56 1.76
N VAL A 258 23.13 3.66 1.12
CA VAL A 258 23.22 3.80 -0.34
C VAL A 258 24.69 3.82 -0.76
N GLU A 259 25.55 4.57 -0.07
CA GLU A 259 27.00 4.57 -0.36
C GLU A 259 27.63 3.19 -0.13
N LEU A 260 27.21 2.47 0.92
CA LEU A 260 27.65 1.10 1.19
C LEU A 260 27.13 0.12 0.13
N ILE A 261 25.87 0.21 -0.28
CA ILE A 261 25.25 -0.66 -1.28
C ILE A 261 25.87 -0.40 -2.65
N ASP A 262 26.05 0.86 -3.05
CA ASP A 262 26.69 1.22 -4.31
C ASP A 262 28.14 0.74 -4.34
N ALA A 263 28.87 0.85 -3.22
CA ALA A 263 30.20 0.24 -3.08
C ALA A 263 30.15 -1.29 -3.19
N LEU A 264 29.21 -1.96 -2.53
CA LEU A 264 29.06 -3.42 -2.59
C LEU A 264 28.62 -3.93 -3.97
N LEU A 265 27.75 -3.20 -4.67
CA LEU A 265 27.26 -3.52 -6.01
C LEU A 265 28.32 -3.24 -7.08
N GLY A 266 29.04 -2.12 -6.98
CA GLY A 266 30.18 -1.82 -7.86
C GLY A 266 31.31 -2.85 -7.71
N VAL A 267 31.50 -3.37 -6.50
CA VAL A 267 32.41 -4.50 -6.26
C VAL A 267 31.87 -5.80 -6.87
N ALA A 268 30.57 -6.07 -6.79
CA ALA A 268 29.95 -7.28 -7.34
C ALA A 268 30.03 -7.36 -8.88
N GLU A 269 29.90 -6.24 -9.58
CA GLU A 269 29.99 -6.18 -11.06
C GLU A 269 31.42 -6.40 -11.58
N GLY A 270 32.45 -6.12 -10.78
CA GLY A 270 33.86 -6.45 -11.10
C GLY A 270 34.35 -7.81 -10.58
N PHE A 271 33.50 -8.57 -9.88
CA PHE A 271 33.93 -9.69 -9.02
C PHE A 271 34.12 -11.02 -9.74
N ASP A 272 33.60 -11.19 -10.97
CA ASP A 272 33.57 -12.49 -11.64
C ASP A 272 34.91 -12.91 -12.27
N ALA A 273 35.88 -12.00 -12.43
CA ALA A 273 37.12 -12.30 -13.17
C ALA A 273 38.39 -12.53 -12.32
N HIS A 274 38.43 -12.14 -11.04
CA HIS A 274 39.73 -12.09 -10.31
C HIS A 274 39.78 -12.64 -8.87
N VAL A 275 38.66 -13.03 -8.25
CA VAL A 275 38.64 -13.35 -6.80
C VAL A 275 38.27 -14.80 -6.48
N LYS A 276 38.50 -15.73 -7.42
CA LYS A 276 38.58 -17.16 -7.07
C LYS A 276 39.87 -17.54 -6.34
N GLN A 277 40.88 -16.66 -6.27
CA GLN A 277 42.23 -17.11 -5.88
C GLN A 277 42.93 -16.36 -4.73
N LYS A 278 42.48 -15.20 -4.26
CA LYS A 278 43.20 -14.51 -3.18
C LYS A 278 42.27 -13.63 -2.34
N PHE A 279 42.40 -13.81 -1.04
CA PHE A 279 41.68 -13.15 0.03
C PHE A 279 41.68 -11.62 -0.03
N GLY A 280 40.62 -11.01 0.53
CA GLY A 280 40.64 -9.64 1.07
C GLY A 280 40.43 -8.55 0.02
N LEU A 281 39.20 -8.04 -0.04
CA LEU A 281 38.82 -6.89 -0.85
C LEU A 281 39.50 -5.61 -0.33
N LEU A 282 40.46 -5.10 -1.09
CA LEU A 282 41.02 -3.75 -0.95
C LEU A 282 40.33 -2.85 -1.98
N ILE A 283 39.61 -1.82 -1.53
CA ILE A 283 39.06 -0.78 -2.39
C ILE A 283 39.94 0.46 -2.19
N LYS A 284 40.71 0.84 -3.21
CA LYS A 284 41.39 2.14 -3.24
C LYS A 284 40.40 3.18 -3.76
N MET A 285 39.99 4.12 -2.92
CA MET A 285 39.53 5.43 -3.39
C MET A 285 40.74 6.38 -3.43
N GLY A 286 40.68 7.40 -4.29
CA GLY A 286 41.81 8.27 -4.62
C GLY A 286 42.58 8.82 -3.41
N GLU A 287 43.90 8.93 -3.62
CA GLU A 287 44.95 9.51 -2.78
C GLU A 287 44.68 9.66 -1.27
N GLY A 288 44.99 8.61 -0.52
CA GLY A 288 45.51 8.77 0.85
C GLY A 288 45.01 7.77 1.88
N ASP A 289 43.73 7.40 1.86
CA ASP A 289 43.13 6.64 2.97
C ASP A 289 42.70 5.23 2.54
N GLU A 290 43.41 4.23 3.07
CA GLU A 290 43.08 2.81 2.90
C GLU A 290 41.98 2.40 3.88
N ILE A 291 40.76 2.16 3.38
CA ILE A 291 39.70 1.54 4.18
C ILE A 291 39.82 0.02 4.07
N ILE A 292 40.32 -0.63 5.12
CA ILE A 292 40.33 -2.09 5.25
C ILE A 292 38.91 -2.55 5.59
N ILE A 293 38.14 -2.99 4.60
CA ILE A 293 36.85 -3.66 4.83
C ILE A 293 37.13 -5.09 5.26
N ASN A 294 37.30 -5.28 6.57
CA ASN A 294 37.38 -6.61 7.16
C ASN A 294 36.06 -7.35 6.86
N ARG A 295 36.09 -8.49 6.15
CA ARG A 295 34.88 -9.29 5.89
C ARG A 295 34.17 -9.78 7.16
N LYS A 296 34.87 -9.82 8.32
CA LYS A 296 34.23 -10.06 9.63
C LYS A 296 33.47 -8.85 10.17
N ALA A 297 33.68 -7.67 9.58
CA ALA A 297 32.97 -6.42 9.80
C ALA A 297 32.10 -6.03 8.58
N ILE A 298 31.68 -7.00 7.75
CA ILE A 298 30.43 -6.85 7.01
C ILE A 298 29.39 -6.65 8.11
N MET A 299 28.99 -5.39 8.36
CA MET A 299 27.82 -5.13 9.20
C MET A 299 26.76 -6.11 8.73
N PRO A 300 26.18 -6.93 9.61
CA PRO A 300 25.12 -7.83 9.21
C PRO A 300 24.14 -6.99 8.39
N LEU A 301 23.91 -7.40 7.14
CA LEU A 301 22.95 -6.74 6.27
C LEU A 301 21.73 -6.42 7.13
N PRO A 302 21.21 -5.17 7.08
CA PRO A 302 20.10 -4.81 7.94
C PRO A 302 19.00 -5.85 7.75
N ARG A 303 18.33 -6.26 8.83
CA ARG A 303 17.17 -7.15 8.76
C ARG A 303 16.11 -6.46 7.89
N ILE A 304 16.11 -6.71 6.58
CA ILE A 304 15.26 -6.02 5.60
C ILE A 304 13.80 -6.31 5.90
N ASP A 305 13.50 -7.52 6.36
CA ASP A 305 12.19 -7.90 6.88
C ASP A 305 11.74 -7.04 8.07
N LEU A 306 12.63 -6.76 9.04
CA LEU A 306 12.34 -5.86 10.16
C LEU A 306 12.07 -4.44 9.68
N LEU A 307 12.91 -3.94 8.75
CA LEU A 307 12.72 -2.62 8.14
C LEU A 307 11.38 -2.53 7.41
N ALA A 308 11.02 -3.57 6.63
CA ALA A 308 9.74 -3.65 5.94
C ALA A 308 8.57 -3.63 6.92
N LYS A 309 8.60 -4.47 7.97
CA LYS A 309 7.58 -4.50 9.03
C LYS A 309 7.44 -3.15 9.74
N ALA A 310 8.56 -2.52 10.08
CA ALA A 310 8.58 -1.20 10.69
C ALA A 310 8.01 -0.11 9.76
N TYR A 311 8.37 -0.12 8.47
CA TYR A 311 7.84 0.83 7.49
C TYR A 311 6.35 0.64 7.28
N ILE A 312 5.87 -0.61 7.21
CA ILE A 312 4.43 -0.93 7.18
C ILE A 312 3.74 -0.32 8.40
N ALA A 313 4.25 -0.59 9.60
CA ALA A 313 3.64 -0.16 10.85
C ALA A 313 3.65 1.37 11.02
N LEU A 314 4.77 2.03 10.77
CA LEU A 314 4.91 3.49 10.86
C LEU A 314 4.13 4.21 9.75
N CYS A 315 3.98 3.60 8.57
CA CYS A 315 3.11 4.11 7.52
C CYS A 315 1.64 4.01 7.93
N GLU A 316 1.23 2.86 8.46
CA GLU A 316 -0.14 2.63 8.94
C GLU A 316 -0.49 3.56 10.12
N ALA A 317 0.47 3.85 11.00
CA ALA A 317 0.32 4.79 12.10
C ALA A 317 0.38 6.28 11.68
N GLY A 318 0.69 6.57 10.41
CA GLY A 318 0.75 7.93 9.89
C GLY A 318 2.06 8.70 10.12
N TYR A 319 3.12 8.04 10.61
CA TYR A 319 4.44 8.66 10.88
C TYR A 319 5.32 8.77 9.63
N ILE A 320 5.21 7.79 8.72
CA ILE A 320 5.95 7.73 7.44
C ILE A 320 5.03 8.09 6.26
N ARG A 321 3.87 8.74 6.45
CA ARG A 321 3.12 9.39 5.35
C ARG A 321 2.95 10.87 5.61
N PRO A 322 2.94 11.75 4.58
CA PRO A 322 2.86 13.19 4.82
C PRO A 322 1.45 13.61 5.25
N PHE A 323 0.48 12.70 5.21
CA PHE A 323 -0.91 12.97 5.48
C PHE A 323 -1.58 11.67 5.91
N MET A 324 -1.71 11.46 7.23
CA MET A 324 -2.77 10.62 7.76
C MET A 324 -4.07 11.39 7.57
N LEU A 325 -4.56 11.33 6.36
CA LEU A 325 -5.90 11.72 6.05
C LEU A 325 -6.67 10.40 6.07
N SER A 326 -7.61 10.27 6.99
CA SER A 326 -8.62 9.19 7.02
C SER A 326 -9.14 8.91 5.61
N LYS A 327 -9.71 7.73 5.33
CA LYS A 327 -10.23 7.44 3.96
C LYS A 327 -11.07 8.59 3.37
N ARG A 328 -11.83 9.31 4.20
CA ARG A 328 -12.56 10.54 3.84
C ARG A 328 -11.65 11.71 3.50
N GLU A 329 -10.65 11.97 4.31
CA GLU A 329 -9.72 13.05 4.09
C GLU A 329 -8.76 12.75 2.93
N ALA A 330 -8.39 11.48 2.70
CA ALA A 330 -7.57 11.06 1.56
C ALA A 330 -8.36 11.22 0.26
N ASP A 331 -9.66 10.90 0.29
CA ASP A 331 -10.59 11.25 -0.79
C ASP A 331 -10.72 12.78 -0.93
N ALA A 332 -10.78 13.54 0.16
CA ALA A 332 -10.79 15.01 0.14
C ALA A 332 -9.48 15.61 -0.39
N TYR A 333 -8.32 15.00 -0.11
CA TYR A 333 -7.03 15.44 -0.61
C TYR A 333 -6.81 15.07 -2.06
N ARG A 334 -7.24 13.87 -2.47
CA ARG A 334 -7.36 13.56 -3.90
C ARG A 334 -8.31 14.53 -4.59
N GLN A 335 -9.39 14.95 -3.93
CA GLN A 335 -10.30 15.96 -4.44
C GLN A 335 -9.62 17.33 -4.56
N ILE A 336 -8.86 17.78 -3.55
CA ILE A 336 -8.09 19.03 -3.56
C ILE A 336 -6.97 18.99 -4.61
N GLN A 337 -6.23 17.88 -4.72
CA GLN A 337 -5.21 17.68 -5.76
C GLN A 337 -5.82 17.64 -7.16
N ALA A 338 -6.98 17.02 -7.32
CA ALA A 338 -7.68 16.99 -8.60
C ALA A 338 -8.22 18.40 -8.94
N GLU A 339 -8.76 19.15 -7.97
CA GLU A 339 -9.15 20.56 -8.12
C GLU A 339 -7.95 21.47 -8.46
N LEU A 340 -6.78 21.27 -7.85
CA LEU A 340 -5.52 21.96 -8.19
C LEU A 340 -5.01 21.61 -9.60
N LYS A 341 -5.31 20.40 -10.09
CA LYS A 341 -5.03 19.94 -11.46
C LYS A 341 -6.19 20.19 -12.44
N GLY A 342 -7.24 20.90 -12.02
CA GLY A 342 -8.39 21.25 -12.87
C GLY A 342 -9.43 20.14 -13.08
N TYR A 343 -9.27 18.95 -12.50
CA TYR A 343 -10.21 17.84 -12.58
C TYR A 343 -11.08 17.74 -11.32
N ARG A 344 -12.37 18.06 -11.38
CA ARG A 344 -13.31 17.84 -10.27
C ARG A 344 -14.16 16.58 -10.54
N ARG A 345 -14.17 15.63 -9.60
CA ARG A 345 -15.16 14.53 -9.62
C ARG A 345 -16.52 15.09 -9.23
N ILE A 346 -17.49 15.00 -10.13
CA ILE A 346 -18.89 15.41 -9.91
C ILE A 346 -19.52 14.45 -8.89
N ARG A 347 -20.04 14.96 -7.77
CA ARG A 347 -20.71 14.12 -6.76
C ARG A 347 -22.01 13.56 -7.32
N LYS A 348 -22.47 12.37 -6.88
CA LYS A 348 -23.67 11.71 -7.45
C LYS A 348 -24.91 12.62 -7.49
N TYR A 349 -25.12 13.45 -6.48
CA TYR A 349 -26.24 14.39 -6.44
C TYR A 349 -26.02 15.64 -7.32
N GLU A 350 -24.78 16.08 -7.52
CA GLU A 350 -24.45 17.13 -8.50
C GLU A 350 -24.65 16.60 -9.92
N LEU A 351 -24.29 15.34 -10.18
CA LEU A 351 -24.53 14.66 -11.45
C LEU A 351 -26.03 14.48 -11.69
N PHE A 352 -26.78 14.10 -10.65
CA PHE A 352 -28.24 14.00 -10.70
C PHE A 352 -28.88 15.36 -10.96
N PHE A 353 -28.42 16.42 -10.29
CA PHE A 353 -28.89 17.79 -10.51
C PHE A 353 -28.59 18.27 -11.94
N ILE A 354 -27.38 18.03 -12.45
CA ILE A 354 -27.00 18.36 -13.84
C ILE A 354 -27.84 17.56 -14.82
N MET A 355 -28.08 16.26 -14.58
CA MET A 355 -28.96 15.43 -15.42
C MET A 355 -30.39 15.95 -15.42
N VAL A 356 -30.97 16.26 -14.26
CA VAL A 356 -32.36 16.72 -14.14
C VAL A 356 -32.52 18.10 -14.78
N THR A 357 -31.59 19.03 -14.55
CA THR A 357 -31.62 20.36 -15.19
C THR A 357 -31.37 20.30 -16.70
N SER A 358 -30.51 19.39 -17.17
CA SER A 358 -30.34 19.11 -18.61
C SER A 358 -31.61 18.51 -19.22
N ALA A 359 -32.24 17.56 -18.53
CA ALA A 359 -33.48 16.94 -18.99
C ALA A 359 -34.65 17.93 -19.04
N LEU A 360 -34.72 18.88 -18.11
CA LEU A 360 -35.75 19.93 -18.07
C LEU A 360 -35.51 21.07 -19.06
N SER A 361 -34.25 21.35 -19.41
CA SER A 361 -33.93 22.41 -20.38
C SER A 361 -34.27 22.02 -21.82
N ILE A 362 -34.25 20.72 -22.18
CA ILE A 362 -34.65 20.23 -23.51
C ILE A 362 -36.11 20.60 -23.88
N PRO A 363 -37.14 20.25 -23.08
CA PRO A 363 -38.52 20.63 -23.41
C PRO A 363 -38.75 22.14 -23.36
N LEU A 364 -38.01 22.87 -22.51
CA LEU A 364 -38.01 24.33 -22.49
C LEU A 364 -37.45 24.93 -23.78
N ILE A 365 -36.37 24.37 -24.34
CA ILE A 365 -35.83 24.75 -25.65
C ILE A 365 -36.87 24.53 -26.74
N PHE A 366 -37.55 23.38 -26.76
CA PHE A 366 -38.59 23.07 -27.74
C PHE A 366 -39.79 24.02 -27.62
N LEU A 367 -40.24 24.35 -26.40
CA LEU A 367 -41.32 25.30 -26.18
C LEU A 367 -40.93 26.72 -26.66
N THR A 368 -39.68 27.12 -26.42
CA THR A 368 -39.15 28.42 -26.86
C THR A 368 -39.07 28.50 -28.39
N LEU A 369 -38.67 27.41 -29.05
CA LEU A 369 -38.69 27.26 -30.52
C LEU A 369 -40.11 27.25 -31.10
N ALA A 370 -41.07 26.60 -30.43
CA ALA A 370 -42.47 26.62 -30.84
C ALA A 370 -43.09 28.03 -30.71
N LEU A 371 -42.70 28.78 -29.67
CA LEU A 371 -43.08 30.18 -29.49
C LEU A 371 -42.45 31.10 -30.54
N MET A 372 -41.22 30.84 -30.99
CA MET A 372 -40.63 31.55 -32.15
C MET A 372 -41.50 31.45 -33.40
N LEU A 373 -42.10 30.29 -33.65
CA LEU A 373 -42.89 30.07 -34.86
C LEU A 373 -44.26 30.75 -34.82
N THR A 374 -44.73 31.15 -33.63
CA THR A 374 -46.11 31.61 -33.43
C THR A 374 -46.21 33.07 -33.01
N ASN A 375 -45.24 33.64 -32.28
CA ASN A 375 -45.33 35.04 -31.87
C ASN A 375 -43.96 35.68 -31.49
N ASN A 376 -43.52 36.68 -32.25
CA ASN A 376 -42.21 37.33 -32.08
C ASN A 376 -42.08 38.15 -30.78
N GLU A 377 -43.17 38.65 -30.22
CA GLU A 377 -43.11 39.51 -29.02
C GLU A 377 -42.81 38.72 -27.73
N ILE A 378 -43.20 37.44 -27.69
CA ILE A 378 -43.00 36.56 -26.52
C ILE A 378 -41.63 35.86 -26.60
N PHE A 379 -41.01 35.83 -27.78
CA PHE A 379 -39.74 35.16 -28.01
C PHE A 379 -38.58 35.71 -27.17
N TYR A 380 -38.34 37.02 -27.22
CA TYR A 380 -37.19 37.62 -26.56
C TYR A 380 -37.18 37.42 -25.03
N PRO A 381 -38.30 37.62 -24.30
CA PRO A 381 -38.38 37.29 -22.89
C PRO A 381 -38.11 35.81 -22.58
N SER A 382 -38.59 34.91 -23.45
CA SER A 382 -38.47 33.46 -23.27
C SER A 382 -37.03 32.99 -23.47
N LEU A 383 -36.35 33.53 -24.48
CA LEU A 383 -34.93 33.28 -24.75
C LEU A 383 -34.04 33.79 -23.62
N ILE A 384 -34.32 35.01 -23.10
CA ILE A 384 -33.58 35.58 -21.97
C ILE A 384 -33.73 34.70 -20.73
N LEU A 385 -34.95 34.21 -20.44
CA LEU A 385 -35.20 33.31 -19.31
C LEU A 385 -34.46 31.97 -19.47
N LEU A 386 -34.47 31.39 -20.68
CA LEU A 386 -33.77 30.15 -20.98
C LEU A 386 -32.25 30.30 -20.81
N VAL A 387 -31.67 31.39 -21.33
CA VAL A 387 -30.24 31.71 -21.18
C VAL A 387 -29.89 31.95 -19.71
N ALA A 388 -30.75 32.64 -18.95
CA ALA A 388 -30.56 32.84 -17.52
C ALA A 388 -30.58 31.52 -16.73
N ILE A 389 -31.50 30.61 -17.07
CA ILE A 389 -31.58 29.26 -16.47
C ILE A 389 -30.33 28.45 -16.81
N ILE A 390 -29.85 28.46 -18.05
CA ILE A 390 -28.63 27.74 -18.46
C ILE A 390 -27.41 28.33 -17.73
N ILE A 391 -27.22 29.65 -17.75
CA ILE A 391 -26.09 30.31 -17.09
C ILE A 391 -26.13 30.07 -15.57
N GLY A 392 -27.30 30.17 -14.94
CA GLY A 392 -27.49 29.88 -13.52
C GLY A 392 -27.22 28.42 -13.16
N SER A 393 -27.74 27.48 -13.96
CA SER A 393 -27.57 26.04 -13.73
C SER A 393 -26.12 25.58 -13.90
N TYR A 394 -25.35 26.26 -14.77
CA TYR A 394 -23.95 25.97 -15.04
C TYR A 394 -22.97 26.98 -14.44
N GLN A 395 -23.42 27.84 -13.52
CA GLN A 395 -22.63 28.95 -12.94
C GLN A 395 -21.27 28.50 -12.37
N HIS A 396 -21.20 27.25 -11.88
CA HIS A 396 -19.97 26.65 -11.37
C HIS A 396 -18.92 26.30 -12.44
N ILE A 397 -19.33 26.04 -13.68
CA ILE A 397 -18.42 25.85 -14.83
C ILE A 397 -17.81 27.20 -15.23
N TRP A 398 -18.62 28.27 -15.22
CA TRP A 398 -18.21 29.62 -15.60
C TRP A 398 -17.31 30.30 -14.56
N LYS A 399 -17.54 30.09 -13.25
CA LYS A 399 -16.75 30.73 -12.18
C LYS A 399 -15.29 30.22 -12.08
N ARG A 400 -14.94 29.11 -12.72
CA ARG A 400 -13.58 28.54 -12.70
C ARG A 400 -13.06 28.09 -14.08
N GLY A 401 -13.80 28.33 -15.17
CA GLY A 401 -13.47 27.85 -16.52
C GLY A 401 -12.58 28.82 -17.32
N TYR A 402 -11.65 28.25 -18.07
CA TYR A 402 -10.72 28.89 -19.02
C TYR A 402 -11.37 29.56 -20.24
N VAL A 403 -12.69 29.71 -20.28
CA VAL A 403 -13.41 30.35 -21.40
C VAL A 403 -14.11 31.58 -20.86
N SER A 404 -13.69 32.74 -21.35
CA SER A 404 -14.26 34.01 -20.92
C SER A 404 -15.72 34.13 -21.38
N LEU A 405 -16.55 34.81 -20.58
CA LEU A 405 -17.94 35.12 -20.97
C LEU A 405 -18.00 35.82 -22.34
N ARG A 406 -16.93 36.54 -22.70
CA ARG A 406 -16.76 37.25 -23.96
C ARG A 406 -16.60 36.28 -25.14
N GLU A 407 -15.74 35.28 -25.03
CA GLU A 407 -15.57 34.23 -26.05
C GLU A 407 -16.86 33.44 -26.26
N LEU A 408 -17.62 33.17 -25.20
CA LEU A 408 -18.91 32.49 -25.34
C LEU A 408 -19.94 33.35 -26.07
N LEU A 409 -20.03 34.64 -25.73
CA LEU A 409 -20.92 35.56 -26.42
C LEU A 409 -20.52 35.73 -27.89
N GLU A 410 -19.23 35.69 -28.21
CA GLU A 410 -18.73 35.69 -29.59
C GLU A 410 -19.14 34.43 -30.34
N VAL A 411 -18.92 33.23 -29.77
CA VAL A 411 -19.35 31.97 -30.39
C VAL A 411 -20.86 31.89 -30.54
N LEU A 412 -21.63 32.33 -29.55
CA LEU A 412 -23.09 32.37 -29.62
C LEU A 412 -23.57 33.37 -30.67
N ARG A 413 -22.90 34.51 -30.82
CA ARG A 413 -23.24 35.51 -31.85
C ARG A 413 -22.90 34.99 -33.25
N GLU A 414 -21.77 34.33 -33.40
CA GLU A 414 -21.33 33.72 -34.66
C GLU A 414 -22.27 32.57 -35.08
N LYS A 415 -22.68 31.73 -34.12
CA LYS A 415 -23.67 30.66 -34.35
C LYS A 415 -25.08 31.20 -34.54
N ALA A 416 -25.50 32.24 -33.82
CA ALA A 416 -26.80 32.88 -34.03
C ALA A 416 -26.89 33.48 -35.44
N ASN A 417 -25.84 34.15 -35.91
CA ASN A 417 -25.77 34.65 -37.28
C ASN A 417 -25.81 33.50 -38.30
N SER A 418 -25.08 32.40 -38.05
CA SER A 418 -25.12 31.21 -38.92
C SER A 418 -26.51 30.56 -38.96
N ILE A 419 -27.20 30.47 -37.82
CA ILE A 419 -28.55 29.91 -37.73
C ILE A 419 -29.56 30.83 -38.42
N ILE A 420 -29.45 32.15 -38.24
CA ILE A 420 -30.28 33.13 -38.95
C ILE A 420 -30.04 33.05 -40.45
N GLU A 421 -28.79 32.87 -40.90
CA GLU A 421 -28.46 32.76 -42.33
C GLU A 421 -29.00 31.45 -42.95
N ILE A 422 -28.93 30.33 -42.22
CA ILE A 422 -29.54 29.06 -42.62
C ILE A 422 -31.07 29.18 -42.66
N PHE A 423 -31.67 29.86 -41.67
CA PHE A 423 -33.11 30.08 -41.60
C PHE A 423 -33.60 30.97 -42.76
N MET A 424 -32.86 32.04 -43.07
CA MET A 424 -33.14 32.92 -44.21
C MET A 424 -32.99 32.18 -45.56
N ARG A 425 -32.04 31.25 -45.70
CA ARG A 425 -31.90 30.41 -46.91
C ARG A 425 -33.00 29.36 -47.06
N VAL A 426 -33.56 28.87 -45.95
CA VAL A 426 -34.60 27.83 -45.96
C VAL A 426 -36.00 28.42 -46.14
N PHE A 427 -36.26 29.65 -45.66
CA PHE A 427 -37.60 30.25 -45.67
C PHE A 427 -37.81 31.41 -46.66
N MET A 428 -36.76 31.98 -47.28
CA MET A 428 -36.91 32.98 -48.37
C MET A 428 -36.62 32.40 -49.76
N ARG A 429 -36.86 31.10 -49.97
CA ARG A 429 -36.88 30.47 -51.28
C ARG A 429 -38.29 30.13 -51.70
#